data_AF-A0A0G1G703-F1
#
_entry.id   AF-A0A0G1G703-F1
#
_cell.length_a   1.000
_cell.length_b   1.000
_cell.length_c   1.000
_cell.angle_alpha   90.00
_cell.angle_beta   90.00
_cell.angle_gamma   90.00
#
_symmetry.space_group_name_H-M   'P 1'
#
loop_
_entity.id
_entity.type
_entity.pdbx_description
1 polymer ?
#
loop_
_entity_poly.entity_id
_entity_poly.type
_entity_poly.pdbx_seq_one_letter_code
_entity_poly.pdbx_strand_id
1 'polypeptide(L)'
;MNASEIKNILDMHVKWLNDEENGSRADLSGAYLRGADLSGADLSGAEGIMSFGPIGETKRIGYAWLDKDDKAVIMLGCHVGNLKDTVGAIRSKYGLKSNYENVIKACVKSLEEQK
;
A
#
# COMPACT_ATOMS: atom_id res chain seq x y z
N MET A 1 -7.64 14.37 -4.24
CA MET A 1 -8.34 13.97 -3.00
C MET A 1 -7.70 14.64 -1.80
N ASN A 2 -8.49 15.02 -0.80
CA ASN A 2 -8.05 15.51 0.51
C ASN A 2 -8.20 14.41 1.59
N ALA A 3 -7.70 14.66 2.81
CA ALA A 3 -7.71 13.66 3.89
C ALA A 3 -9.13 13.22 4.31
N SER A 4 -10.12 14.13 4.25
CA SER A 4 -11.51 13.80 4.59
C SER A 4 -12.16 12.89 3.55
N GLU A 5 -11.84 13.11 2.27
CA GLU A 5 -12.32 12.24 1.17
C GLU A 5 -11.72 10.84 1.29
N ILE A 6 -10.41 10.73 1.56
CA ILE A 6 -9.75 9.44 1.80
C ILE A 6 -10.42 8.71 2.96
N LYS A 7 -10.66 9.42 4.07
CA LYS A 7 -11.34 8.83 5.23
C LYS A 7 -12.71 8.27 4.87
N ASN A 8 -13.54 9.01 4.14
CA ASN A 8 -14.85 8.53 3.72
C ASN A 8 -14.76 7.27 2.82
N ILE A 9 -13.78 7.21 1.92
CA ILE A 9 -13.54 6.04 1.08
C ILE A 9 -13.16 4.83 1.95
N LEU A 10 -12.28 5.02 2.93
CA LEU A 10 -11.89 3.95 3.87
C LEU A 10 -13.08 3.49 4.71
N ASP A 11 -13.93 4.39 5.18
CA ASP A 11 -15.14 4.06 5.95
C ASP A 11 -16.13 3.24 5.10
N MET A 12 -16.32 3.60 3.82
CA MET A 12 -17.14 2.82 2.88
C MET A 12 -16.53 1.45 2.58
N HIS A 13 -15.21 1.35 2.55
CA HIS A 13 -14.50 0.11 2.31
C HIS A 13 -14.61 -0.86 3.48
N VAL A 14 -14.54 -0.38 4.72
CA VAL A 14 -14.78 -1.21 5.90
C VAL A 14 -16.18 -1.81 5.87
N LYS A 15 -17.19 -1.02 5.49
CA LYS A 15 -18.56 -1.52 5.29
C LYS A 15 -18.61 -2.61 4.22
N TRP A 16 -17.92 -2.41 3.10
CA TRP A 16 -17.84 -3.41 2.02
C TRP A 16 -17.19 -4.72 2.50
N LEU A 17 -16.12 -4.64 3.30
CA LEU A 17 -15.48 -5.83 3.89
C LEU A 17 -16.40 -6.59 4.84
N ASN A 18 -17.31 -5.88 5.52
CA ASN A 18 -18.26 -6.46 6.47
C ASN A 18 -19.60 -6.89 5.84
N ASP A 19 -19.74 -6.79 4.51
CA ASP A 19 -21.01 -7.02 3.80
C ASP A 19 -22.16 -6.13 4.32
N GLU A 20 -21.83 -4.92 4.76
CA GLU A 20 -22.79 -3.93 5.25
C GLU A 20 -23.45 -3.14 4.10
N GLU A 21 -24.69 -2.71 4.31
CA GLU A 21 -25.43 -1.91 3.34
C GLU A 21 -24.72 -0.58 3.04
N ASN A 22 -24.68 -0.21 1.76
CA ASN A 22 -23.96 0.96 1.22
C ASN A 22 -22.43 0.88 1.29
N GLY A 23 -21.82 -0.27 1.59
CA GLY A 23 -20.37 -0.43 1.45
C GLY A 23 -19.90 -0.37 -0.01
N SER A 24 -18.73 0.23 -0.25
CA SER A 24 -18.08 0.21 -1.55
C SER A 24 -16.58 -0.08 -1.44
N ARG A 25 -16.06 -0.86 -2.40
CA ARG A 25 -14.63 -1.12 -2.55
C ARG A 25 -13.88 0.21 -2.66
N ALA A 26 -12.78 0.38 -1.91
CA ALA A 26 -11.97 1.59 -2.00
C ALA A 26 -11.30 1.68 -3.37
N ASP A 27 -11.52 2.80 -4.07
CA ASP A 27 -10.71 3.19 -5.22
C ASP A 27 -9.81 4.37 -4.81
N LEU A 28 -8.52 4.10 -4.72
CA LEU A 28 -7.48 5.08 -4.40
C LEU A 28 -6.56 5.33 -5.60
N SER A 29 -7.01 4.98 -6.82
CA SER A 29 -6.25 5.20 -8.05
C SER A 29 -5.97 6.69 -8.25
N GLY A 30 -4.68 7.04 -8.41
CA GLY A 30 -4.25 8.43 -8.57
C GLY A 30 -4.42 9.32 -7.32
N ALA A 31 -4.77 8.74 -6.16
CA ALA A 31 -4.90 9.50 -4.93
C ALA A 31 -3.53 9.98 -4.40
N TYR A 32 -3.49 11.18 -3.82
CA TYR A 32 -2.31 11.67 -3.11
C TYR A 32 -2.27 11.07 -1.71
N LEU A 33 -1.68 9.87 -1.57
CA LEU A 33 -1.60 9.13 -0.30
C LEU A 33 -0.34 9.44 0.52
N ARG A 34 0.57 10.28 -0.01
CA ARG A 34 1.81 10.61 0.69
C ARG A 34 1.50 11.39 1.98
N GLY A 35 1.78 10.77 3.13
CA GLY A 35 1.48 11.33 4.45
C GLY A 35 0.05 11.07 4.94
N ALA A 36 -0.75 10.30 4.20
CA ALA A 36 -2.02 9.79 4.71
C ALA A 36 -1.76 8.75 5.82
N ASP A 37 -2.53 8.83 6.90
CA ASP A 37 -2.52 7.78 7.91
C ASP A 37 -3.38 6.61 7.42
N LEU A 38 -2.72 5.56 6.93
CA LEU A 38 -3.36 4.31 6.52
C LEU A 38 -3.17 3.21 7.58
N SER A 39 -2.69 3.57 8.77
CA SER A 39 -2.32 2.60 9.80
C SER A 39 -3.53 1.77 10.23
N GLY A 40 -3.43 0.45 10.07
CA GLY A 40 -4.49 -0.48 10.46
C GLY A 40 -5.68 -0.54 9.50
N ALA A 41 -5.64 0.18 8.38
CA ALA A 41 -6.64 0.01 7.32
C ALA A 41 -6.47 -1.36 6.66
N ASP A 42 -7.53 -2.16 6.65
CA ASP A 42 -7.63 -3.30 5.76
C ASP A 42 -7.98 -2.77 4.37
N LEU A 43 -7.02 -2.88 3.45
CA LEU A 43 -7.13 -2.47 2.06
C LEU A 43 -7.19 -3.68 1.14
N SER A 44 -7.61 -4.83 1.68
CA SER A 44 -7.72 -6.07 0.92
C SER A 44 -8.71 -5.89 -0.21
N GLY A 45 -8.20 -6.03 -1.42
CA GLY A 45 -8.98 -5.77 -2.61
C GLY A 45 -9.27 -4.29 -2.83
N ALA A 46 -8.64 -3.30 -2.22
CA ALA A 46 -8.76 -1.93 -2.73
C ALA A 46 -8.15 -1.81 -4.15
N GLU A 47 -8.57 -0.82 -4.93
CA GLU A 47 -7.97 -0.46 -6.23
C GLU A 47 -6.97 0.68 -6.06
N GLY A 48 -5.88 0.63 -6.83
CA GLY A 48 -4.82 1.63 -6.80
C GLY A 48 -3.87 1.55 -5.59
N ILE A 49 -4.15 0.67 -4.61
CA ILE A 49 -3.30 0.42 -3.45
C ILE A 49 -3.28 -1.07 -3.08
N MET A 50 -2.16 -1.55 -2.54
CA MET A 50 -2.04 -2.86 -1.95
C MET A 50 -1.30 -2.78 -0.61
N SER A 51 -1.84 -3.44 0.41
CA SER A 51 -1.11 -3.75 1.63
C SER A 51 -0.35 -5.07 1.51
N PHE A 52 0.81 -5.18 2.16
CA PHE A 52 1.62 -6.38 2.17
C PHE A 52 2.30 -6.60 3.53
N GLY A 53 2.64 -7.87 3.81
CA GLY A 53 3.21 -8.29 5.08
C GLY A 53 2.25 -9.18 5.88
N PRO A 54 2.47 -9.36 7.20
CA PRO A 54 3.51 -8.73 8.01
C PRO A 54 4.93 -9.14 7.60
N ILE A 55 5.86 -8.18 7.54
CA ILE A 55 7.28 -8.44 7.20
C ILE A 55 8.21 -8.23 8.38
N GLY A 56 9.16 -9.15 8.53
CA GLY A 56 10.23 -9.09 9.52
C GLY A 56 9.75 -9.34 10.95
N GLU A 57 10.67 -9.25 11.90
CA GLU A 57 10.41 -9.52 13.32
C GLU A 57 9.37 -8.56 13.93
N THR A 58 9.34 -7.32 13.47
CA THR A 58 8.38 -6.30 13.92
C THR A 58 6.99 -6.47 13.30
N LYS A 59 6.78 -7.51 12.49
CA LYS A 59 5.51 -7.80 11.78
C LYS A 59 4.92 -6.57 11.08
N ARG A 60 5.77 -5.80 10.41
CA ARG A 60 5.35 -4.51 9.82
C ARG A 60 4.44 -4.76 8.62
N ILE A 61 3.30 -4.08 8.59
CA ILE A 61 2.48 -3.95 7.39
C ILE A 61 3.06 -2.80 6.56
N GLY A 62 3.31 -3.09 5.29
CA GLY A 62 3.70 -2.11 4.29
C GLY A 62 2.56 -1.85 3.32
N TYR A 63 2.62 -0.71 2.65
CA TYR A 63 1.66 -0.32 1.63
C TYR A 63 2.41 0.04 0.35
N ALA A 64 1.83 -0.27 -0.80
CA ALA A 64 2.31 0.19 -2.09
C ALA A 64 1.13 0.72 -2.91
N TRP A 65 1.36 1.79 -3.67
CA TRP A 65 0.38 2.36 -4.61
C TRP A 65 1.10 2.93 -5.82
N LEU A 66 0.35 3.27 -6.86
CA LEU A 66 0.88 3.96 -8.03
C LEU A 66 0.54 5.45 -7.92
N ASP A 67 1.54 6.31 -8.12
CA ASP A 67 1.30 7.74 -8.19
C ASP A 67 0.63 8.14 -9.52
N LYS A 68 0.34 9.43 -9.68
CA LYS A 68 -0.27 9.99 -10.91
C LYS A 68 0.55 9.77 -12.19
N ASP A 69 1.85 9.50 -12.07
CA ASP A 69 2.76 9.22 -13.17
C ASP A 69 2.99 7.71 -13.29
N ASP A 70 2.11 6.90 -12.71
CA ASP A 70 2.15 5.45 -12.81
C ASP A 70 3.37 4.80 -12.13
N LYS A 71 4.05 5.54 -11.24
CA LYS A 71 5.25 5.07 -10.53
C LYS A 71 4.89 4.48 -9.18
N ALA A 72 5.48 3.34 -8.88
CA ALA A 72 5.30 2.69 -7.60
C ALA A 72 5.91 3.50 -6.43
N VAL A 73 5.06 3.78 -5.46
CA VAL A 73 5.42 4.36 -4.16
C VAL A 73 5.18 3.31 -3.09
N ILE A 74 6.14 3.16 -2.19
CA ILE A 74 6.11 2.20 -1.09
C ILE A 74 6.18 2.96 0.23
N MET A 75 5.30 2.61 1.15
CA MET A 75 5.29 3.10 2.53
C MET A 75 5.58 1.96 3.51
N LEU A 76 6.58 2.18 4.36
CA LEU A 76 7.02 1.28 5.42
C LEU A 76 7.08 2.05 6.75
N GLY A 77 5.95 2.18 7.43
CA GLY A 77 5.84 3.04 8.61
C GLY A 77 6.05 4.51 8.22
N CYS A 78 6.99 5.20 8.87
CA CYS A 78 7.29 6.61 8.56
C CYS A 78 8.07 6.82 7.26
N HIS A 79 8.60 5.75 6.64
CA HIS A 79 9.34 5.86 5.39
C HIS A 79 8.40 5.75 4.20
N VAL A 80 8.52 6.70 3.26
CA VAL A 80 7.83 6.67 1.96
C VAL A 80 8.88 6.90 0.87
N GLY A 81 8.97 6.00 -0.11
CA GLY A 81 9.98 6.04 -1.17
C GLY A 81 9.57 5.26 -2.41
N ASN A 82 10.38 5.37 -3.46
CA ASN A 82 10.19 4.59 -4.69
C ASN A 82 10.73 3.15 -4.52
N LEU A 83 10.42 2.27 -5.49
CA LEU A 83 10.85 0.86 -5.46
C LEU A 83 12.37 0.71 -5.38
N LYS A 84 13.12 1.47 -6.19
CA LYS A 84 14.57 1.34 -6.29
C LYS A 84 15.26 1.66 -4.97
N ASP A 85 14.91 2.78 -4.36
CA ASP A 85 15.51 3.25 -3.11
C ASP A 85 15.10 2.35 -1.94
N THR A 86 13.83 1.93 -1.90
CA THR A 86 13.31 1.01 -0.88
C THR A 86 14.02 -0.34 -0.93
N VAL A 87 14.18 -0.92 -2.13
CA VAL A 87 14.91 -2.19 -2.32
C VAL A 87 16.38 -2.03 -1.97
N GLY A 88 17.02 -0.90 -2.31
CA GLY A 88 18.38 -0.58 -1.91
C GLY A 88 18.58 -0.59 -0.40
N ALA A 89 17.70 0.09 0.33
CA ALA A 89 17.73 0.13 1.79
C ALA A 89 17.50 -1.25 2.42
N ILE A 90 16.55 -2.03 1.88
CA ILE A 90 16.26 -3.40 2.34
C ILE A 90 17.46 -4.31 2.12
N ARG A 91 18.10 -4.26 0.96
CA ARG A 91 19.28 -5.06 0.65
C ARG A 91 20.45 -4.75 1.58
N SER A 92 20.65 -3.47 1.89
CA SER A 92 21.68 -3.04 2.84
C SER A 92 21.46 -3.63 4.24
N LYS A 93 20.20 -3.69 4.69
CA LYS A 93 19.86 -4.16 6.05
C LYS A 93 19.68 -5.68 6.16
N TYR A 94 19.06 -6.31 5.18
CA TYR A 94 18.61 -7.71 5.24
C TYR A 94 19.28 -8.62 4.20
N GLY A 95 20.18 -8.08 3.37
CA GLY A 95 20.84 -8.82 2.31
C GLY A 95 20.03 -8.94 1.02
N LEU A 96 20.70 -9.43 -0.03
CA LEU A 96 20.12 -9.65 -1.35
C LEU A 96 19.07 -10.77 -1.31
N LYS A 97 17.98 -10.61 -2.06
CA LYS A 97 16.91 -11.62 -2.20
C LYS A 97 16.26 -12.03 -0.86
N SER A 98 16.31 -11.15 0.13
CA SER A 98 15.56 -11.34 1.38
C SER A 98 14.06 -11.49 1.10
N ASN A 99 13.33 -12.14 2.02
CA ASN A 99 11.88 -12.23 1.93
C ASN A 99 11.23 -10.84 1.77
N TYR A 100 11.79 -9.83 2.46
CA TYR A 100 11.34 -8.44 2.35
C TYR A 100 11.43 -7.92 0.91
N GLU A 101 12.56 -8.10 0.24
CA GLU A 101 12.74 -7.69 -1.15
C GLU A 101 11.73 -8.40 -2.07
N ASN A 102 11.52 -9.70 -1.88
CA ASN A 102 10.65 -10.50 -2.73
C ASN A 102 9.18 -10.08 -2.59
N VAL A 103 8.69 -9.86 -1.37
CA VAL A 103 7.31 -9.43 -1.11
C VAL A 103 7.03 -8.07 -1.75
N ILE A 104 7.93 -7.09 -1.59
CA ILE A 104 7.73 -5.76 -2.18
C ILE A 104 7.69 -5.84 -3.71
N LYS A 105 8.63 -6.57 -4.31
CA LYS A 105 8.67 -6.71 -5.77
C LYS A 105 7.43 -7.40 -6.31
N ALA A 106 6.96 -8.46 -5.65
CA ALA A 106 5.73 -9.14 -6.02
C ALA A 106 4.53 -8.18 -5.91
N CYS A 107 4.41 -7.44 -4.80
CA CYS A 107 3.34 -6.48 -4.59
C CYS A 107 3.33 -5.38 -5.65
N VAL A 108 4.47 -4.77 -5.95
CA VAL A 108 4.55 -3.72 -6.97
C VAL A 108 4.24 -4.27 -8.36
N LYS A 109 4.74 -5.46 -8.69
CA LYS A 109 4.40 -6.12 -9.94
C LYS A 109 2.89 -6.35 -10.07
N SER A 110 2.24 -6.85 -9.02
CA SER A 110 0.78 -7.04 -9.03
C SER A 110 0.00 -5.74 -9.17
N LEU A 111 0.48 -4.63 -8.58
CA LEU A 111 -0.12 -3.31 -8.78
C LEU A 111 0.00 -2.84 -10.24
N GLU A 112 1.17 -3.02 -10.84
CA GLU A 112 1.42 -2.63 -12.23
C GLU A 112 0.60 -3.48 -13.22
N GLU A 113 0.29 -4.73 -12.89
CA GLU A 113 -0.56 -5.65 -13.67
C GLU A 113 -2.07 -5.37 -13.53
N GLN A 114 -2.50 -4.61 -12.51
CA GLN A 114 -3.90 -4.25 -12.29
C GLN A 114 -4.38 -3.03 -13.13
N LYS A 115 -3.48 -2.40 -13.88
CA LYS A 115 -3.81 -1.34 -14.85
C LYS A 115 -4.46 -1.89 -16.10
#